data_AF-A0A356E6C8-F1
#
_entry.id   AF-A0A356E6C8-F1
#
_cell.length_a   1.000
_cell.length_b   1.000
_cell.length_c   1.000
_cell.angle_alpha   90.00
_cell.angle_beta   90.00
_cell.angle_gamma   90.00
#
_symmetry.space_group_name_H-M   'P 1'
#
loop_
_entity.id
_entity.type
_entity.pdbx_description
1 polymer ?
#
loop_
_entity_poly.entity_id
_entity_poly.type
_entity_poly.pdbx_seq_one_letter_code
_entity_poly.pdbx_strand_id
1 'polypeptide(L)' 'MRFIFSLIVLFVAQIAQAEISHPIQGKLDNGLRYTLLPLHNEKGHIEIRMKVYAGSVDETEQQAGVAHMVEHLVFRASDM' A
#
# COMPACT_ATOMS: atom_id res chain seq x y z
N MET A 1 -17.38 -0.99 -40.29
CA MET A 1 -17.02 -1.86 -39.14
C MET A 1 -15.78 -1.38 -38.38
N ARG A 2 -14.64 -1.07 -39.03
CA ARG A 2 -13.42 -0.57 -38.36
C ARG A 2 -13.60 0.75 -37.60
N PHE A 3 -14.31 1.72 -38.19
CA PHE A 3 -14.58 3.02 -37.55
C PHE A 3 -15.37 2.91 -36.24
N ILE A 4 -16.40 2.06 -36.20
CA ILE A 4 -17.23 1.87 -35.00
C ILE A 4 -16.41 1.19 -33.90
N PHE A 5 -15.61 0.19 -34.26
CA PHE A 5 -14.72 -0.49 -33.33
C PHE A 5 -13.68 0.47 -32.74
N SER A 6 -13.05 1.30 -33.58
CA SER A 6 -12.13 2.34 -33.13
C SER A 6 -12.78 3.36 -32.20
N LEU A 7 -14.04 3.75 -32.47
CA LEU A 7 -14.78 4.68 -31.63
C LEU A 7 -15.11 4.08 -30.24
N ILE A 8 -15.48 2.80 -30.21
CA ILE A 8 -15.74 2.06 -28.96
C ILE A 8 -14.45 1.93 -28.14
N VAL A 9 -13.33 1.59 -28.77
CA VAL A 9 -12.03 1.50 -28.09
C VAL A 9 -11.62 2.86 -27.51
N LEU A 10 -11.82 3.95 -28.26
CA LEU A 10 -11.53 5.30 -27.78
C LEU A 10 -12.41 5.69 -26.58
N PHE A 11 -13.69 5.29 -26.61
CA PHE A 11 -14.64 5.55 -25.53
C PHE A 11 -14.31 4.75 -24.26
N VAL A 12 -13.97 3.45 -24.39
CA VAL A 12 -13.57 2.61 -23.25
C VAL A 12 -12.29 3.13 -22.60
N ALA A 13 -11.35 3.65 -23.39
CA ALA A 13 -10.13 4.27 -22.86
C ALA A 13 -10.39 5.50 -21.98
N GLN A 14 -11.49 6.23 -22.19
CA GLN A 14 -11.88 7.36 -21.33
C GLN A 14 -12.42 6.92 -19.97
N ILE A 15 -12.97 5.71 -19.84
CA ILE A 15 -13.55 5.18 -18.60
C ILE A 15 -12.45 4.53 -17.74
N ALA A 16 -11.37 4.04 -18.35
CA ALA A 16 -10.25 3.38 -17.68
C ALA A 16 -9.19 4.36 -17.12
N GLN A 17 -9.60 5.46 -16.49
CA GLN A 17 -8.66 6.37 -15.83
C GLN A 17 -8.39 5.89 -14.40
N ALA A 18 -7.12 5.76 -14.04
CA ALA A 18 -6.71 5.55 -12.65
C ALA A 18 -7.12 6.77 -11.81
N GLU A 19 -7.71 6.54 -10.64
CA GLU A 19 -8.09 7.61 -9.74
C GLU A 19 -6.82 8.34 -9.25
N ILE A 20 -6.74 9.64 -9.52
CA ILE A 20 -5.68 10.48 -8.99
C ILE A 20 -6.05 10.82 -7.55
N SER A 21 -5.36 10.19 -6.59
CA SER A 21 -5.52 10.52 -5.18
C SER A 21 -4.67 11.75 -4.81
N HIS A 22 -5.16 12.50 -3.83
CA HIS A 22 -4.39 13.55 -3.16
C HIS A 22 -3.94 13.02 -1.79
N PRO A 23 -2.65 12.61 -1.65
CA PRO A 23 -2.19 12.01 -0.41
C PRO A 23 -2.20 13.02 0.74
N ILE A 24 -2.75 12.63 1.88
CA ILE A 24 -2.65 13.39 3.13
C ILE A 24 -1.53 12.75 3.95
N GLN A 25 -0.50 13.52 4.29
CA GLN A 25 0.66 13.04 5.02
C GLN A 25 0.80 13.75 6.35
N GLY A 26 1.32 13.05 7.35
CA GLY A 26 1.61 13.65 8.65
C GLY A 26 2.55 12.80 9.50
N LYS A 27 2.86 13.32 10.68
CA LYS A 27 3.70 12.69 11.69
C LYS A 27 3.08 12.94 13.06
N LEU A 28 2.89 11.89 13.84
CA LEU A 28 2.44 11.99 15.23
C LEU A 28 3.56 12.45 16.15
N ASP A 29 3.23 12.89 17.37
CA ASP A 29 4.19 13.35 18.38
C ASP A 29 5.23 12.28 18.74
N ASN A 30 4.84 10.99 18.70
CA ASN A 30 5.73 9.85 18.95
C ASN A 30 6.65 9.50 17.77
N GLY A 31 6.54 10.23 16.65
CA GLY A 31 7.39 10.04 15.48
C GLY A 31 6.80 9.21 14.34
N LEU A 32 5.67 8.53 14.55
CA LEU A 32 5.03 7.69 13.53
C LEU A 32 4.54 8.55 12.34
N ARG A 33 4.95 8.17 11.13
CA ARG A 33 4.49 8.81 9.89
C ARG A 33 3.31 8.06 9.30
N TYR A 34 2.35 8.79 8.77
CA TYR A 34 1.20 8.21 8.08
C TYR A 34 0.96 8.89 6.72
N THR A 35 0.37 8.13 5.81
CA THR A 35 -0.11 8.60 4.51
C THR A 35 -1.51 8.04 4.30
N LEU A 36 -2.49 8.93 4.11
CA LEU A 36 -3.86 8.56 3.75
C LEU A 36 -4.05 8.80 2.26
N LEU A 37 -4.52 7.78 1.55
CA LEU A 37 -4.82 7.81 0.13
C LEU A 37 -6.34 7.66 -0.04
N PRO A 38 -7.10 8.77 -0.15
CA PRO A 38 -8.53 8.68 -0.37
C PRO A 38 -8.80 8.18 -1.80
N LEU A 39 -9.35 6.98 -1.91
CA LEU A 39 -9.81 6.36 -3.15
C LEU A 39 -11.33 6.19 -3.06
N HIS A 40 -12.07 6.79 -3.99
CA HIS A 40 -13.53 6.93 -3.92
C HIS A 40 -14.27 5.95 -4.81
N ASN A 41 -13.59 5.28 -5.74
CA ASN A 41 -14.24 4.38 -6.68
C ASN A 41 -14.64 3.01 -6.09
N GLU A 42 -13.99 2.56 -5.01
CA GLU A 42 -14.28 1.27 -4.36
C GLU A 42 -14.97 1.47 -3.00
N LYS A 43 -16.29 1.65 -3.01
CA LYS A 43 -17.08 1.78 -1.78
C LYS A 43 -16.96 0.51 -0.93
N GLY A 44 -16.68 0.68 0.37
CA GLY A 44 -16.61 -0.42 1.34
C GLY A 44 -15.26 -1.14 1.39
N HIS A 45 -14.27 -0.71 0.61
CA HIS A 45 -12.93 -1.25 0.64
C HIS A 45 -11.95 -0.29 1.33
N ILE A 46 -11.08 -0.84 2.17
CA ILE A 46 -9.95 -0.13 2.76
C ILE A 46 -8.73 -1.04 2.71
N GLU A 47 -7.59 -0.47 2.37
CA GLU A 47 -6.29 -1.12 2.47
C GLU A 47 -5.46 -0.39 3.53
N ILE A 48 -4.85 -1.16 4.44
CA ILE A 48 -3.96 -0.62 5.47
C ILE A 48 -2.61 -1.31 5.33
N ARG A 49 -1.54 -0.52 5.21
CA ARG A 49 -0.16 -0.99 5.18
C ARG A 49 0.63 -0.37 6.32
N MET A 50 1.24 -1.20 7.16
CA MET A 50 2.22 -0.76 8.15
C MET A 50 3.63 -1.04 7.62
N LYS A 51 4.51 -0.04 7.69
CA LYS A 51 5.92 -0.17 7.28
C LYS A 51 6.82 0.06 8.47
N VAL A 52 7.63 -0.94 8.79
CA VAL A 52 8.80 -0.80 9.67
C VAL A 52 10.01 -0.60 8.78
N TYR A 53 10.75 0.49 8.98
CA TYR A 53 11.95 0.80 8.20
C TYR A 53 13.15 0.05 8.77
N ALA A 54 13.09 -1.28 8.72
CA ALA A 54 14.14 -2.21 9.08
C ALA A 54 13.98 -3.50 8.24
N GLY A 55 15.08 -4.16 7.91
CA GLY A 55 15.08 -5.42 7.17
C GLY A 55 16.39 -6.18 7.30
N SER A 56 16.60 -7.19 6.45
CA SER A 56 17.81 -8.03 6.51
C SER A 56 19.12 -7.27 6.28
N VAL A 57 19.06 -6.10 5.62
CA VAL A 57 20.22 -5.21 5.44
C VAL A 57 20.73 -4.62 6.75
N ASP A 58 19.87 -4.56 7.77
CA ASP A 58 20.19 -4.01 9.09
C ASP A 58 20.67 -5.11 10.07
N GLU A 59 20.73 -6.38 9.63
CA GLU A 59 21.14 -7.51 10.45
C GLU A 59 22.67 -7.58 10.61
N THR A 60 23.11 -7.95 11.81
CA THR A 60 24.49 -8.42 12.04
C THR A 60 24.65 -9.88 11.61
N GLU A 61 25.88 -10.39 11.54
CA GLU A 61 26.14 -11.80 11.22
C GLU A 61 25.43 -12.77 12.18
N GLN A 62 25.29 -12.40 13.45
CA GLN A 62 24.61 -13.20 14.46
C GLN A 62 23.09 -13.13 14.36
N GLN A 63 22.55 -12.25 13.51
CA GLN A 63 21.12 -12.01 13.33
C GLN A 63 20.61 -12.42 11.94
N ALA A 64 21.37 -13.24 11.20
CA ALA A 64 20.99 -13.68 9.87
C ALA A 64 19.57 -14.29 9.85
N GLY A 65 18.65 -13.64 9.13
CA GLY A 65 17.25 -14.05 8.97
C GLY A 65 16.30 -13.59 10.08
N VAL A 66 16.78 -12.88 11.10
CA VAL A 66 15.98 -12.45 12.25
C VAL A 66 14.87 -11.48 11.85
N ALA A 67 15.09 -10.55 10.92
CA ALA A 67 14.05 -9.62 10.48
C ALA A 67 12.84 -10.37 9.89
N HIS A 68 13.09 -11.39 9.07
CA HIS A 68 12.04 -12.26 8.55
C HIS A 68 11.40 -13.11 9.67
N MET A 69 12.19 -13.67 10.59
CA MET A 69 11.63 -14.41 11.73
C MET A 69 10.70 -13.54 12.60
N VAL A 70 11.07 -12.29 12.86
CA VAL A 70 10.24 -11.34 13.62
C VAL A 70 8.94 -11.03 12.88
N GLU A 71 8.99 -10.88 11.55
CA GLU A 71 7.78 -10.71 10.71
C GLU A 71 6.78 -11.87 10.88
N HIS A 72 7.25 -13.11 11.02
CA HIS A 72 6.36 -14.24 11.39
C HIS A 72 5.88 -14.16 12.84
N LEU A 73 6.77 -13.83 13.78
CA LEU A 73 6.47 -13.88 15.21
C LEU A 73 5.48 -12.82 15.68
N VAL A 74 5.37 -11.67 15.00
CA VAL A 74 4.37 -10.64 15.36
C VAL A 74 2.92 -11.12 15.22
N PHE A 75 2.67 -12.21 14.48
CA PHE A 75 1.35 -12.82 14.34
C PHE A 75 1.10 -13.96 15.33
N ARG A 76 2.07 -14.31 16.19
CA ARG A 76 1.95 -15.46 17.11
C ARG A 76 1.16 -15.12 18.38
N ALA A 77 1.48 -14.01 19.03
CA ALA A 77 0.83 -13.53 20.24
C ALA A 77 1.10 -12.03 20.44
N SER A 78 0.15 -11.32 21.03
CA SER A 78 0.32 -9.95 21.53
C SER A 78 -0.14 -9.86 22.98
N ASP A 79 0.19 -8.76 23.64
CA ASP A 79 -0.45 -8.42 24.92
C ASP A 79 -1.98 -8.32 24.72
N MET A 80 -2.73 -8.66 25.77
CA MET A 80 -4.20 -8.59 25.82
C MET A 80 -4.69 -7.31 26.47
#